data_AF-A0A382DQV2-F1
#
_entry.id   AF-A0A382DQV2-F1
#
_cell.length_a   1.000
_cell.length_b   1.000
_cell.length_c   1.000
_cell.angle_alpha   90.00
_cell.angle_beta   90.00
_cell.angle_gamma   90.00
#
_symmetry.space_group_name_H-M   'P 1'
#
loop_
_entity.id
_entity.type
_entity.pdbx_description
1 polymer ?
#
loop_
_entity_poly.entity_id
_entity_poly.type
_entity_poly.pdbx_seq_one_letter_code
_entity_poly.pdbx_strand_id
1 'polypeptide(L)'
;MNVHFKLLARIVCLWGCVSGAIAVEAVSPKMADAFFQDTKVWDVVLTVSPENYAALEPEGGRGFDVAFKYVRAGVRIAGQTFKDAGLRYKGNSSFSTARGIPKKSFKIDFNKFTKGQKFLGLTKLNLNNNVLDPSQIREALAYR
;
A
#
# COMPACT_ATOMS: atom_id res chain seq x y z
N MET A 1 -45.13 7.22 17.39
CA MET A 1 -45.68 6.02 18.05
C MET A 1 -44.55 5.48 18.93
N ASN A 2 -44.59 5.86 20.21
CA ASN A 2 -43.47 5.70 21.14
C ASN A 2 -43.68 4.43 21.97
N VAL A 3 -42.68 3.56 21.99
CA VAL A 3 -42.72 2.36 22.83
C VAL A 3 -41.64 2.48 23.89
N HIS A 4 -42.06 2.68 25.14
CA HIS A 4 -41.21 2.60 26.32
C HIS A 4 -41.09 1.13 26.75
N PHE A 5 -39.87 0.65 27.00
CA PHE A 5 -39.64 -0.63 27.67
C PHE A 5 -38.97 -0.37 29.02
N LYS A 6 -39.67 -0.76 30.10
CA LYS A 6 -39.16 -0.68 31.48
C LYS A 6 -38.22 -1.86 31.75
N LEU A 7 -37.12 -1.52 32.41
CA LEU A 7 -36.08 -2.40 32.92
C LEU A 7 -36.64 -3.41 33.95
N LEU A 8 -36.28 -4.68 33.80
CA LEU A 8 -36.23 -5.64 34.91
C LEU A 8 -34.87 -6.34 34.88
N ALA A 9 -34.01 -5.92 35.81
CA ALA A 9 -32.76 -6.59 36.12
C ALA A 9 -33.05 -7.98 36.70
N ARG A 10 -32.34 -9.02 36.23
CA ARG A 10 -31.99 -10.21 37.01
C ARG A 10 -30.89 -11.02 36.31
N ILE A 11 -29.77 -11.12 37.01
CA ILE A 11 -28.93 -12.32 37.18
C ILE A 11 -28.06 -12.75 35.99
N VAL A 12 -26.78 -12.34 36.11
CA VAL A 12 -25.55 -13.13 35.92
C VAL A 12 -25.63 -14.36 35.01
N CYS A 13 -25.00 -14.24 33.85
CA CYS A 13 -24.28 -15.36 33.26
C CYS A 13 -22.90 -14.86 32.87
N LEU A 14 -21.90 -15.23 33.68
CA LEU A 14 -20.48 -15.11 33.37
C LEU A 14 -20.22 -16.03 32.17
N TRP A 15 -20.17 -15.46 30.97
CA TRP A 15 -19.51 -16.12 29.85
C TRP A 15 -18.56 -15.12 29.22
N GLY A 16 -17.33 -15.18 29.71
CA GLY A 16 -16.21 -14.46 29.14
C GLY A 16 -15.92 -14.98 27.75
N CYS A 17 -16.58 -14.41 26.75
CA CYS A 17 -15.94 -14.21 25.47
C CYS A 17 -14.88 -13.13 25.67
N VAL A 18 -13.71 -13.55 26.15
CA VAL A 18 -12.48 -12.82 25.83
C VAL A 18 -12.34 -12.97 24.31
N SER A 19 -12.94 -12.03 23.58
CA SER A 19 -12.52 -11.73 22.22
C SER A 19 -11.12 -11.17 22.33
N GLY A 20 -10.16 -12.08 22.50
CA GLY A 20 -8.75 -11.80 22.31
C GLY A 20 -8.57 -11.53 20.83
N ALA A 21 -8.90 -10.31 20.40
CA ALA A 21 -8.25 -9.74 19.24
C ALA A 21 -6.77 -9.69 19.62
N ILE A 22 -6.01 -10.69 19.17
CA ILE A 22 -4.56 -10.63 19.21
C ILE A 22 -4.23 -9.44 18.31
N ALA A 23 -3.97 -8.29 18.93
CA ALA A 23 -3.30 -7.21 18.26
C ALA A 23 -1.92 -7.76 17.91
N VAL A 24 -1.77 -8.28 16.69
CA VAL A 24 -0.46 -8.49 16.10
C VAL A 24 0.11 -7.08 16.02
N GLU A 25 0.92 -6.73 17.02
CA GLU A 25 1.66 -5.48 17.01
C GLU A 25 2.53 -5.54 15.75
N ALA A 26 2.13 -4.78 14.74
CA ALA A 26 2.79 -4.80 13.45
C ALA A 26 4.23 -4.34 13.69
N VAL A 27 5.17 -5.29 13.74
CA VAL A 27 6.60 -5.03 13.93
C VAL A 27 7.04 -4.10 12.81
N SER A 28 7.07 -2.80 13.14
CA SER A 28 7.48 -1.74 12.23
C SER A 28 9.00 -1.69 12.21
N PRO A 29 9.63 -1.68 11.03
CA PRO A 29 11.08 -1.58 10.95
C PRO A 29 11.47 -0.20 11.44
N LYS A 30 12.53 -0.12 12.25
CA LYS A 30 13.00 1.17 12.74
C LYS A 30 13.69 1.97 11.63
N MET A 31 14.50 1.30 10.80
CA MET A 31 15.35 1.90 9.75
C MET A 31 15.10 1.28 8.38
N ALA A 32 15.48 2.00 7.31
CA ALA A 32 15.28 1.56 5.92
C ALA A 32 15.99 0.23 5.60
N ASP A 33 17.20 0.00 6.12
CA ASP A 33 17.95 -1.23 5.85
C ASP A 33 17.20 -2.48 6.33
N ALA A 34 16.57 -2.41 7.51
CA ALA A 34 15.74 -3.48 8.05
C ALA A 34 14.48 -3.72 7.21
N PHE A 35 13.97 -2.69 6.53
CA PHE A 35 12.84 -2.83 5.62
C PHE A 35 13.21 -3.56 4.33
N PHE A 36 14.43 -3.37 3.82
CA PHE A 36 14.91 -3.99 2.57
C PHE A 36 15.65 -5.33 2.77
N GLN A 37 15.54 -5.98 3.92
CA GLN A 37 16.02 -7.35 4.11
C GLN A 37 15.12 -8.34 3.32
N ASP A 38 15.72 -9.38 2.74
CA ASP A 38 15.04 -10.39 1.90
C ASP A 38 14.44 -11.53 2.71
N THR A 39 14.67 -11.52 4.02
CA THR A 39 14.11 -12.47 4.98
C THR A 39 12.68 -12.14 5.40
N LYS A 40 12.16 -10.97 5.02
CA LYS A 40 10.81 -10.52 5.38
C LYS A 40 10.06 -9.94 4.20
N VAL A 41 8.83 -10.42 3.99
CA VAL A 41 7.87 -9.85 3.04
C VAL A 41 6.93 -8.90 3.79
N TRP A 42 6.73 -7.71 3.24
CA TRP A 42 5.86 -6.69 3.83
C TRP A 42 4.54 -6.60 3.08
N ASP A 43 3.43 -6.53 3.83
CA ASP A 43 2.14 -6.16 3.26
C ASP A 43 2.11 -4.67 2.94
N VAL A 44 1.71 -4.36 1.71
CA VAL A 44 1.48 -2.99 1.23
C VAL A 44 0.04 -2.88 0.77
N VAL A 45 -0.72 -1.99 1.40
CA VAL A 45 -2.09 -1.67 0.98
C VAL A 45 -2.13 -0.26 0.44
N LEU A 46 -2.61 -0.16 -0.80
CA LEU A 46 -2.83 1.09 -1.51
C LEU A 46 -4.34 1.31 -1.60
N THR A 47 -4.79 2.44 -1.07
CA THR A 47 -6.19 2.86 -1.16
C THR A 47 -6.28 4.04 -2.11
N VAL A 48 -6.99 3.86 -3.22
CA VAL A 48 -7.15 4.88 -4.26
C VAL A 48 -8.64 5.04 -4.50
N SER A 49 -9.12 6.29 -4.59
CA SER A 49 -10.51 6.54 -4.97
C SER A 49 -10.74 6.17 -6.45
N PRO A 50 -11.96 5.82 -6.86
CA PRO A 50 -12.25 5.43 -8.24
C PRO A 50 -11.81 6.49 -9.27
N GLU A 51 -12.02 7.78 -8.98
CA GLU A 51 -11.61 8.87 -9.87
C GLU A 51 -10.09 8.98 -10.00
N ASN A 52 -9.35 8.82 -8.90
CA ASN A 52 -7.89 8.83 -8.92
C ASN A 52 -7.34 7.57 -9.59
N TYR A 53 -8.02 6.43 -9.45
CA TYR A 53 -7.62 5.19 -10.10
C TYR A 53 -7.75 5.30 -11.62
N ALA A 54 -8.84 5.88 -12.13
CA ALA A 54 -9.01 6.16 -13.55
C ALA A 54 -7.93 7.13 -14.07
N ALA A 55 -7.57 8.15 -13.28
CA ALA A 55 -6.54 9.14 -13.62
C ALA A 55 -5.09 8.59 -13.60
N LEU A 56 -4.86 7.36 -13.14
CA LEU A 56 -3.54 6.71 -13.24
C LEU A 56 -3.20 6.31 -14.67
N GLU A 57 -4.21 6.00 -15.50
CA GLU A 57 -3.99 5.62 -16.89
C GLU A 57 -3.41 6.81 -17.66
N PRO A 58 -2.25 6.64 -18.34
CA PRO A 58 -1.64 7.72 -19.09
C PRO A 58 -2.48 8.10 -20.32
N GLU A 59 -2.47 9.39 -20.66
CA GLU A 59 -3.04 9.89 -21.90
C GLU A 59 -2.15 9.47 -23.08
N GLY A 60 -2.59 8.43 -23.80
CA GLY A 60 -1.89 7.90 -24.96
C GLY A 60 -0.67 7.01 -24.63
N GLY A 61 -0.13 6.38 -25.66
CA GLY A 61 1.09 5.56 -25.59
C GLY A 61 0.90 4.14 -25.02
N ARG A 62 1.99 3.35 -25.11
CA ARG A 62 2.08 1.99 -24.54
C ARG A 62 3.10 1.93 -23.40
N GLY A 63 3.32 3.04 -22.69
CA GLY A 63 4.40 3.13 -21.69
C GLY A 63 5.72 3.70 -22.23
N PHE A 64 5.86 3.84 -23.56
CA PHE A 64 6.98 4.56 -24.18
C PHE A 64 6.61 6.03 -24.34
N ASP A 65 7.48 6.93 -23.90
CA ASP A 65 7.32 8.40 -23.97
C ASP A 65 6.04 8.95 -23.34
N VAL A 66 5.52 8.26 -22.32
CA VAL A 66 4.34 8.71 -21.55
C VAL A 66 4.74 9.38 -20.25
N ALA A 67 4.09 10.51 -19.96
CA ALA A 67 4.22 11.18 -18.67
C ALA A 67 3.18 10.61 -17.68
N PHE A 68 3.63 9.79 -16.73
CA PHE A 68 2.76 9.28 -15.68
C PHE A 68 2.47 10.36 -14.62
N LYS A 69 1.19 10.70 -14.46
CA LYS A 69 0.72 11.67 -13.47
C LYS A 69 0.68 11.02 -12.07
N TYR A 70 0.92 11.83 -11.03
CA TYR A 70 0.70 11.40 -9.65
C TYR A 70 -0.73 11.70 -9.24
N VAL A 71 -1.37 10.71 -8.60
CA VAL A 71 -2.68 10.84 -7.97
C VAL A 71 -2.55 10.67 -6.46
N ARG A 72 -3.51 11.19 -5.68
CA ARG A 72 -3.53 10.96 -4.23
C ARG A 72 -3.94 9.53 -3.93
N ALA A 73 -3.24 8.93 -2.97
CA ALA A 73 -3.54 7.60 -2.47
C ALA A 73 -3.21 7.49 -0.97
N GLY A 74 -4.00 6.70 -0.27
CA GLY A 74 -3.66 6.17 1.04
C GLY A 74 -2.66 5.02 0.90
N VAL A 75 -1.67 4.96 1.78
CA VAL A 75 -0.67 3.89 1.82
C VAL A 75 -0.55 3.36 3.23
N ARG A 76 -0.75 2.05 3.41
CA ARG A 76 -0.40 1.35 4.64
C ARG A 76 0.71 0.35 4.35
N ILE A 77 1.85 0.52 5.01
CA ILE A 77 3.06 -0.28 4.77
C ILE A 77 3.85 -0.43 6.06
N ALA A 78 4.25 -1.66 6.39
CA ALA A 78 5.13 -1.96 7.52
C ALA A 78 4.68 -1.31 8.86
N GLY A 79 3.36 -1.35 9.13
CA GLY A 79 2.74 -0.76 10.32
C GLY A 79 2.49 0.75 10.27
N GLN A 80 2.99 1.45 9.25
CA GLN A 80 2.81 2.90 9.07
C GLN A 80 1.66 3.20 8.10
N THR A 81 0.89 4.25 8.39
CA THR A 81 -0.24 4.70 7.55
C THR A 81 -0.01 6.13 7.10
N PHE A 82 -0.19 6.36 5.80
CA PHE A 82 -0.07 7.63 5.13
C PHE A 82 -1.39 7.92 4.42
N LYS A 83 -2.10 8.97 4.81
CA LYS A 83 -3.39 9.33 4.20
C LYS A 83 -3.23 9.97 2.82
N ASP A 84 -2.17 10.76 2.66
CA ASP A 84 -1.88 11.54 1.46
C ASP A 84 -0.48 11.24 0.94
N ALA A 85 -0.34 10.19 0.14
CA ALA A 85 0.86 9.92 -0.64
C ALA A 85 0.56 10.11 -2.14
N GLY A 86 1.60 10.41 -2.91
CA GLY A 86 1.53 10.35 -4.37
C GLY A 86 1.69 8.92 -4.86
N LEU A 87 0.78 8.47 -5.72
CA LEU A 87 0.89 7.20 -6.43
C LEU A 87 0.90 7.44 -7.92
N ARG A 88 1.74 6.73 -8.65
CA ARG A 88 1.70 6.70 -10.12
C ARG A 88 2.19 5.37 -10.66
N TYR A 89 1.80 5.05 -11.90
CA TYR A 89 2.49 4.03 -12.67
C TYR A 89 3.93 4.43 -13.00
N LYS A 90 4.76 3.41 -13.28
CA LYS A 90 6.13 3.61 -13.75
C LYS A 90 6.58 2.51 -14.70
N GLY A 91 7.63 2.84 -15.45
CA GLY A 91 8.34 1.93 -16.34
C GLY A 91 7.86 2.04 -17.78
N ASN A 92 8.71 1.61 -18.70
CA ASN A 92 8.39 1.53 -20.13
C ASN A 92 7.91 0.11 -20.43
N SER A 93 8.82 -0.79 -20.78
CA SER A 93 8.51 -2.20 -21.06
C SER A 93 7.75 -2.88 -19.92
N SER A 94 8.13 -2.65 -18.67
CA SER A 94 7.45 -3.27 -17.51
C SER A 94 5.99 -2.82 -17.34
N PHE A 95 5.64 -1.61 -17.81
CA PHE A 95 4.25 -1.15 -17.86
C PHE A 95 3.54 -1.68 -19.11
N SER A 96 4.19 -1.54 -20.28
CA SER A 96 3.69 -2.01 -21.58
C SER A 96 3.28 -3.49 -21.55
N THR A 97 4.19 -4.34 -21.08
CA THR A 97 3.97 -5.79 -20.99
C THR A 97 2.88 -6.14 -19.96
N ALA A 98 2.71 -5.30 -18.94
CA ALA A 98 1.72 -5.54 -17.90
C ALA A 98 0.33 -4.94 -18.22
N ARG A 99 0.08 -4.36 -19.41
CA ARG A 99 -1.18 -3.64 -19.72
C ARG A 99 -2.44 -4.49 -19.52
N GLY A 100 -2.40 -5.77 -19.90
CA GLY A 100 -3.54 -6.68 -19.79
C GLY A 100 -3.69 -7.37 -18.44
N ILE A 101 -2.80 -7.10 -17.47
CA ILE A 101 -2.82 -7.79 -16.16
C ILE A 101 -2.91 -6.80 -14.99
N PRO A 102 -3.46 -7.23 -13.84
CA PRO A 102 -3.57 -6.36 -12.66
C PRO A 102 -2.22 -5.94 -12.06
N LYS A 103 -1.15 -6.74 -12.25
CA LYS A 103 0.16 -6.52 -11.62
C LYS A 103 0.96 -5.40 -12.30
N LYS A 104 0.64 -4.16 -11.99
CA LYS A 104 1.35 -2.96 -12.49
C LYS A 104 2.55 -2.59 -11.62
N SER A 105 3.49 -1.88 -12.24
CA SER A 105 4.62 -1.25 -11.55
C SER A 105 4.19 0.13 -11.03
N PHE A 106 4.45 0.42 -9.75
CA PHE A 106 4.10 1.69 -9.12
C PHE A 106 5.32 2.41 -8.56
N LYS A 107 5.18 3.74 -8.41
CA LYS A 107 6.04 4.58 -7.58
C LYS A 107 5.17 5.31 -6.56
N ILE A 108 5.55 5.20 -5.30
CA ILE A 108 4.98 5.94 -4.17
C ILE A 108 5.90 7.11 -3.87
N ASP A 109 5.32 8.29 -3.71
CA ASP A 109 6.00 9.52 -3.29
C ASP A 109 5.29 10.08 -2.07
N PHE A 110 5.78 9.74 -0.88
CA PHE A 110 5.21 10.16 0.40
C PHE A 110 5.20 11.68 0.56
N ASN A 111 6.16 12.36 -0.09
CA ASN A 111 6.35 13.80 0.01
C ASN A 111 5.64 14.59 -1.12
N LYS A 112 4.87 13.92 -1.99
CA LYS A 112 4.26 14.58 -3.16
C LYS A 112 3.17 15.59 -2.77
N PHE A 113 2.33 15.21 -1.82
CA PHE A 113 1.17 16.00 -1.40
C PHE A 113 1.25 16.50 0.04
N THR A 114 2.16 15.95 0.84
CA THR A 114 2.44 16.36 2.22
C THR A 114 3.93 16.66 2.34
N LYS A 115 4.29 17.94 2.41
CA LYS A 115 5.70 18.35 2.43
C LYS A 115 6.39 17.84 3.70
N GLY A 116 7.57 17.25 3.55
CA GLY A 116 8.38 16.70 4.65
C GLY A 116 8.01 15.28 5.09
N GLN A 117 6.90 14.71 4.59
CA GLN A 117 6.49 13.34 4.92
C GLN A 117 7.49 12.32 4.35
N LYS A 118 7.92 11.39 5.20
CA LYS A 118 8.91 10.36 4.89
C LYS A 118 8.49 9.01 5.45
N PHE A 119 8.90 7.95 4.78
CA PHE A 119 8.82 6.57 5.24
C PHE A 119 10.25 6.08 5.50
N LEU A 120 10.61 5.83 6.77
CA LEU A 120 11.97 5.40 7.16
C LEU A 120 13.09 6.30 6.62
N GLY A 121 12.85 7.62 6.61
CA GLY A 121 13.79 8.61 6.05
C GLY A 121 13.70 8.78 4.52
N LEU A 122 12.99 7.90 3.82
CA LEU A 122 12.81 7.93 2.37
C LEU A 122 11.60 8.80 1.99
N THR A 123 11.72 9.53 0.89
CA THR A 123 10.58 10.27 0.32
C THR A 123 9.81 9.44 -0.70
N LYS A 124 10.41 8.41 -1.28
CA LYS A 124 9.86 7.62 -2.39
C LYS A 124 10.17 6.14 -2.22
N LEU A 125 9.27 5.30 -2.71
CA LEU A 125 9.43 3.85 -2.77
C LEU A 125 8.93 3.35 -4.14
N ASN A 126 9.70 2.46 -4.77
CA ASN A 126 9.31 1.81 -6.02
C ASN A 126 8.74 0.42 -5.71
N LEU A 127 7.60 0.10 -6.32
CA LEU A 127 7.03 -1.25 -6.34
C LEU A 127 7.17 -1.80 -7.75
N ASN A 128 8.12 -2.71 -7.94
CA ASN A 128 8.39 -3.35 -9.23
C ASN A 128 7.48 -4.57 -9.41
N ASN A 129 6.95 -4.76 -10.62
CA ASN A 129 6.07 -5.88 -10.91
C ASN A 129 6.80 -7.14 -11.39
N ASN A 130 8.10 -7.02 -11.71
CA ASN A 130 8.99 -8.11 -12.13
C ASN A 130 8.41 -8.93 -13.30
N VAL A 131 7.65 -8.29 -14.20
CA VAL A 131 6.89 -9.01 -15.24
C VAL A 131 7.77 -9.74 -16.27
N LEU A 132 9.03 -9.31 -16.42
CA LEU A 132 10.02 -9.95 -17.31
C LEU A 132 10.97 -10.90 -16.56
N ASP A 133 10.77 -11.10 -15.26
CA ASP A 133 11.61 -11.97 -14.44
C ASP A 133 10.78 -13.17 -13.92
N PRO A 134 10.87 -14.35 -14.55
CA PRO A 134 10.15 -15.53 -14.07
C PRO A 134 10.45 -15.93 -12.63
N SER A 135 11.63 -15.61 -12.08
CA SER A 135 11.98 -15.98 -10.70
C SER A 135 11.52 -14.96 -9.66
N GLN A 136 11.14 -13.74 -10.09
CA GLN A 136 10.70 -12.63 -9.23
C GLN A 136 11.75 -12.12 -8.22
N ILE A 137 12.97 -12.66 -8.22
CA ILE A 137 14.00 -12.39 -7.20
C ILE A 137 15.29 -11.78 -7.77
N ARG A 138 15.47 -11.69 -9.10
CA ARG A 138 16.75 -11.24 -9.67
C ARG A 138 17.13 -9.84 -9.20
N GLU A 139 16.17 -8.93 -9.17
CA GLU A 139 16.41 -7.56 -8.71
C GLU A 139 16.78 -7.54 -7.22
N ALA A 140 16.07 -8.29 -6.37
CA ALA A 140 16.35 -8.32 -4.93
C ALA A 140 17.76 -8.82 -4.63
N LEU A 141 18.22 -9.84 -5.36
CA LEU A 141 19.58 -10.39 -5.22
C LEU A 141 20.66 -9.45 -5.78
N ALA A 142 20.37 -8.71 -6.85
CA ALA A 142 21.33 -7.79 -7.46
C ALA A 142 21.67 -6.56 -6.60
N TYR A 143 20.81 -6.24 -5.61
CA TYR A 143 21.03 -5.15 -4.66
C TYR A 143 21.69 -5.60 -3.34
N ARG A 144 22.18 -6.86 -3.27
CA ARG A 144 22.90 -7.41 -2.12
C ARG A 144 24.41 -7.22 -2.24
#